data_AF-A0A945NKG0-F1
#
_entry.id   AF-A0A945NKG0-F1
#
_cell.length_a   1.000
_cell.length_b   1.000
_cell.length_c   1.000
_cell.angle_alpha   90.00
_cell.angle_beta   90.00
_cell.angle_gamma   90.00
#
_symmetry.space_group_name_H-M   'P 1'
#
loop_
_entity.id
_entity.type
_entity.pdbx_description
1 polymer ?
#
loop_
_entity_poly.entity_id
_entity_poly.type
_entity_poly.pdbx_seq_one_letter_code
_entity_poly.pdbx_strand_id
1 'polypeptide(L)'
;MIAAEYIKLAPIKDLQEIRGMPFPQEPKFRQFLITGPPGVGKTTLANKIRGWPYEGYIDLSVPKWWRAHALTYRPREIHLGVPFVGYNEGLAVIDNAWLKQADTLKIDFSRIIIPPEKKWFLGTDWRSHYVFEFMLPDDKTVFEDRIKRAKSGLFPHDKRVTLESVTQQIDLYRTIAWHFWRSGMEVYIRAERNGPPLEIIEFTGVEPT
;
A
#
# COMPACT_ATOMS: atom_id res chain seq x y z
N MET A 1 7.58 -11.82 6.15
CA MET A 1 6.80 -10.56 6.16
C MET A 1 7.34 -9.66 7.25
N ILE A 2 7.24 -8.34 7.09
CA ILE A 2 7.77 -7.35 8.04
C ILE A 2 6.68 -6.96 9.05
N ALA A 3 6.92 -7.30 10.31
CA ALA A 3 6.14 -6.85 11.44
C ALA A 3 6.38 -5.36 11.76
N ALA A 4 5.48 -4.74 12.52
CA ALA A 4 5.49 -3.30 12.75
C ALA A 4 6.75 -2.79 13.46
N GLU A 5 7.25 -3.55 14.42
CA GLU A 5 8.40 -3.23 15.28
C GLU A 5 9.74 -3.10 14.52
N TYR A 6 9.80 -3.61 13.29
CA TYR A 6 11.02 -3.58 12.48
C TYR A 6 11.14 -2.32 11.61
N ILE A 7 10.11 -1.48 11.52
CA ILE A 7 10.15 -0.22 10.78
C ILE A 7 10.02 0.93 11.77
N LYS A 8 11.02 1.80 11.83
CA LYS A 8 10.92 3.06 12.57
C LYS A 8 10.31 4.13 11.68
N LEU A 9 9.34 4.83 12.23
CA LEU A 9 8.61 5.90 11.58
C LEU A 9 8.90 7.25 12.24
N ALA A 10 8.94 8.31 11.45
CA ALA A 10 9.05 9.68 11.94
C ALA A 10 7.88 10.54 11.44
N PRO A 11 7.42 11.52 12.24
CA PRO A 11 6.48 12.53 11.78
C PRO A 11 7.05 13.39 10.64
N ILE A 12 6.19 13.70 9.68
CA ILE A 12 6.48 14.70 8.64
C ILE A 12 6.24 16.08 9.23
N LYS A 13 7.24 16.97 9.11
CA LYS A 13 7.19 18.30 9.72
C LYS A 13 6.23 19.24 8.99
N ASP A 14 6.32 19.26 7.67
CA ASP A 14 5.61 20.23 6.84
C ASP A 14 4.32 19.60 6.30
N LEU A 15 3.23 19.80 7.04
CA LEU A 15 1.90 19.33 6.67
C LEU A 15 1.04 20.47 6.13
N GLN A 16 0.09 20.10 5.28
CA GLN A 16 -1.05 20.88 4.83
C GLN A 16 -2.34 20.11 5.10
N GLU A 17 -3.44 20.84 5.20
CA GLU A 17 -4.76 20.25 5.31
C GLU A 17 -5.44 20.20 3.93
N ILE A 18 -5.87 19.00 3.53
CA ILE A 18 -6.67 18.79 2.33
C ILE A 18 -8.01 18.23 2.77
N ARG A 19 -9.04 19.09 2.82
CA ARG A 19 -10.42 18.73 3.19
C ARG A 19 -10.49 18.03 4.56
N GLY A 20 -9.86 18.60 5.57
CA GLY A 20 -9.83 18.01 6.92
C GLY A 20 -9.00 16.74 7.01
N MET A 21 -8.03 16.53 6.12
CA MET A 21 -7.05 15.46 6.18
C MET A 21 -5.62 16.02 6.10
N PRO A 22 -4.72 15.60 6.99
CA PRO A 22 -3.31 15.99 6.93
C PRO A 22 -2.58 15.27 5.78
N PHE A 23 -1.87 16.03 4.96
CA PHE A 23 -0.97 15.58 3.89
C PHE A 23 0.34 16.37 3.93
N PRO A 24 1.46 15.84 3.43
CA PRO A 24 2.70 16.61 3.25
C PRO A 24 2.50 17.81 2.34
N GLN A 25 3.21 18.92 2.58
CA GLN A 25 3.16 20.11 1.71
C GLN A 25 3.67 19.82 0.30
N GLU A 26 4.79 19.14 0.22
CA GLU A 26 5.30 18.45 -0.96
C GLU A 26 5.36 16.97 -0.63
N PRO A 27 5.09 16.06 -1.59
CA PRO A 27 4.89 16.25 -3.04
C PRO A 27 3.50 16.77 -3.44
N LYS A 28 3.29 17.08 -4.72
CA LYS A 28 2.01 17.60 -5.22
C LYS A 28 0.89 16.58 -5.03
N PHE A 29 -0.28 17.08 -4.66
CA PHE A 29 -1.50 16.28 -4.45
C PHE A 29 -1.83 15.27 -5.58
N ARG A 30 -1.51 15.57 -6.84
CA ARG A 30 -1.76 14.68 -8.00
C ARG A 30 -0.75 13.52 -8.15
N GLN A 31 0.22 13.39 -7.24
CA GLN A 31 1.18 12.28 -7.24
C GLN A 31 0.75 11.12 -6.34
N PHE A 32 -0.20 11.34 -5.42
CA PHE A 32 -0.57 10.35 -4.42
C PHE A 32 -1.34 9.15 -4.99
N LEU A 33 -0.91 7.96 -4.57
CA LEU A 33 -1.56 6.68 -4.77
C LEU A 33 -1.82 6.07 -3.39
N ILE A 34 -3.09 5.87 -3.05
CA ILE A 34 -3.50 5.34 -1.74
C ILE A 34 -3.58 3.82 -1.86
N THR A 35 -2.84 3.10 -1.02
CA THR A 35 -2.78 1.64 -1.02
C THR A 35 -2.80 1.08 0.40
N GLY A 36 -2.98 -0.25 0.53
CA GLY A 36 -3.17 -0.91 1.82
C GLY A 36 -4.17 -2.07 1.75
N PRO A 37 -4.32 -2.87 2.82
CA PRO A 37 -5.20 -4.02 2.79
C PRO A 37 -6.71 -3.65 2.86
N PRO A 38 -7.62 -4.62 2.66
CA PRO A 38 -9.05 -4.41 2.82
C PRO A 38 -9.42 -3.90 4.22
N GLY A 39 -10.36 -2.96 4.30
CA GLY A 39 -10.90 -2.49 5.58
C GLY A 39 -10.11 -1.39 6.29
N VAL A 40 -8.99 -0.94 5.71
CA VAL A 40 -8.18 0.15 6.30
C VAL A 40 -8.74 1.55 6.02
N GLY A 41 -9.71 1.69 5.12
CA GLY A 41 -10.37 2.98 4.82
C GLY A 41 -9.84 3.71 3.58
N LYS A 42 -9.16 3.02 2.65
CA LYS A 42 -8.62 3.60 1.41
C LYS A 42 -9.68 4.36 0.60
N THR A 43 -10.82 3.72 0.36
CA THR A 43 -11.92 4.33 -0.40
C THR A 43 -12.48 5.55 0.32
N THR A 44 -12.59 5.49 1.65
CA THR A 44 -13.04 6.62 2.47
C THR A 44 -12.06 7.79 2.35
N LEU A 45 -10.76 7.53 2.45
CA LEU A 45 -9.72 8.55 2.30
C LEU A 45 -9.74 9.17 0.90
N ALA A 46 -9.72 8.33 -0.15
CA ALA A 46 -9.77 8.75 -1.54
C ALA A 46 -11.01 9.61 -1.83
N ASN A 47 -12.19 9.20 -1.35
CA ASN A 47 -13.42 9.98 -1.50
C ASN A 47 -13.36 11.32 -0.74
N LYS A 48 -12.86 11.32 0.50
CA LYS A 48 -12.76 12.54 1.33
C LYS A 48 -11.89 13.60 0.65
N ILE A 49 -10.80 13.19 0.01
CA ILE A 49 -9.91 14.10 -0.71
C ILE A 49 -10.39 14.42 -2.15
N ARG A 50 -11.53 13.87 -2.59
CA ARG A 50 -12.01 13.92 -3.99
C ARG A 50 -10.99 13.36 -5.01
N GLY A 51 -10.39 12.23 -4.65
CA GLY A 51 -9.63 11.41 -5.58
C GLY A 51 -10.50 10.90 -6.73
N TRP A 52 -9.83 10.38 -7.76
CA TRP A 52 -10.49 9.81 -8.92
C TRP A 52 -11.36 8.61 -8.51
N PRO A 53 -12.61 8.54 -8.99
CA PRO A 53 -13.49 7.40 -8.70
C PRO A 53 -12.91 6.11 -9.29
N TYR A 54 -13.29 4.98 -8.68
CA TYR A 54 -12.85 3.63 -9.02
C TYR A 54 -11.43 3.27 -8.58
N GLU A 55 -11.31 2.04 -8.11
CA GLU A 55 -10.06 1.44 -7.65
C GLU A 55 -9.17 1.08 -8.85
N GLY A 56 -7.88 1.35 -8.74
CA GLY A 56 -6.88 0.83 -9.66
C GLY A 56 -6.32 -0.51 -9.19
N TYR A 57 -5.68 -1.24 -10.10
CA TYR A 57 -4.89 -2.42 -9.77
C TYR A 57 -3.57 -2.36 -10.56
N ILE A 58 -2.47 -2.70 -9.90
CA ILE A 58 -1.16 -2.89 -10.56
C ILE A 58 -0.56 -4.21 -10.11
N ASP A 59 -0.08 -5.01 -11.07
CA ASP A 59 0.74 -6.19 -10.80
C ASP A 59 2.21 -5.77 -10.82
N LEU A 60 2.90 -5.94 -9.70
CA LEU A 60 4.30 -5.52 -9.51
C LEU A 60 5.29 -6.36 -10.31
N SER A 61 4.87 -7.51 -10.85
CA SER A 61 5.67 -8.38 -11.70
C SER A 61 5.58 -8.03 -13.19
N VAL A 62 4.64 -7.17 -13.57
CA VAL A 62 4.45 -6.78 -14.97
C VAL A 62 5.43 -5.66 -15.35
N PRO A 63 6.25 -5.86 -16.41
CA PRO A 63 7.16 -4.82 -16.87
C PRO A 63 6.45 -3.50 -17.16
N LYS A 64 7.02 -2.40 -16.69
CA LYS A 64 6.51 -1.04 -16.90
C LYS A 64 5.11 -0.81 -16.31
N TRP A 65 4.73 -1.50 -15.22
CA TRP A 65 3.47 -1.22 -14.52
C TRP A 65 3.31 0.25 -14.12
N TRP A 66 4.41 1.00 -13.94
CA TRP A 66 4.40 2.44 -13.67
C TRP A 66 3.90 3.29 -14.85
N ARG A 67 3.58 2.67 -15.99
CA ARG A 67 2.91 3.30 -17.14
C ARG A 67 1.48 2.82 -17.32
N ALA A 68 0.98 1.98 -16.42
CA ALA A 68 -0.37 1.42 -16.53
C ALA A 68 -1.41 2.55 -16.52
N HIS A 69 -2.45 2.40 -17.35
CA HIS A 69 -3.55 3.35 -17.41
C HIS A 69 -4.28 3.49 -16.06
N ALA A 70 -4.25 2.43 -15.23
CA ALA A 70 -4.72 2.46 -13.86
C ALA A 70 -4.07 3.57 -13.02
N LEU A 71 -2.87 4.03 -13.37
CA LEU A 71 -2.19 5.11 -12.66
C LEU A 71 -2.46 6.49 -13.23
N THR A 72 -3.13 6.65 -14.38
CA THR A 72 -3.27 7.94 -15.08
C THR A 72 -3.92 9.04 -14.23
N TYR A 73 -5.06 8.75 -13.61
CA TYR A 73 -5.84 9.73 -12.83
C TYR A 73 -5.55 9.60 -11.34
N ARG A 74 -5.23 10.72 -10.69
CA ARG A 74 -4.73 10.76 -9.31
C ARG A 74 -5.19 12.03 -8.59
N PRO A 75 -5.29 12.01 -7.26
CA PRO A 75 -5.03 10.85 -6.39
C PRO A 75 -6.10 9.77 -6.50
N ARG A 76 -5.75 8.50 -6.24
CA ARG A 76 -6.70 7.39 -6.31
C ARG A 76 -6.31 6.23 -5.39
N GLU A 77 -7.28 5.38 -5.09
CA GLU A 77 -7.02 4.07 -4.49
C GLU A 77 -6.44 3.11 -5.52
N ILE A 78 -5.44 2.32 -5.11
CA ILE A 78 -4.88 1.21 -5.88
C ILE A 78 -4.73 -0.06 -5.01
N HIS A 79 -4.88 -1.21 -5.64
CA HIS A 79 -4.51 -2.52 -5.10
C HIS A 79 -3.24 -3.02 -5.77
N LEU A 80 -2.49 -3.84 -5.04
CA LEU A 80 -1.21 -4.39 -5.50
C LEU A 80 -1.34 -5.90 -5.69
N GLY A 81 -1.00 -6.36 -6.89
CA GLY A 81 -0.65 -7.75 -7.17
C GLY A 81 0.82 -7.96 -6.82
N VAL A 82 1.10 -8.79 -5.83
CA VAL A 82 2.46 -9.09 -5.37
C VAL A 82 2.89 -10.44 -5.95
N PRO A 83 4.07 -10.56 -6.58
CA PRO A 83 4.57 -11.84 -7.04
C PRO A 83 4.93 -12.74 -5.86
N PHE A 84 4.48 -13.99 -5.92
CA PHE A 84 4.84 -15.03 -4.97
C PHE A 84 5.51 -16.20 -5.69
N VAL A 85 6.39 -16.91 -4.98
CA VAL A 85 7.04 -18.13 -5.48
C VAL A 85 5.97 -19.17 -5.84
N GLY A 86 6.05 -19.72 -7.06
CA GLY A 86 5.09 -20.70 -7.57
C GLY A 86 3.85 -20.12 -8.26
N TYR A 87 3.72 -18.79 -8.34
CA TYR A 87 2.60 -18.12 -9.02
C TYR A 87 3.08 -17.25 -10.17
N ASN A 88 2.51 -17.44 -11.37
CA ASN A 88 2.93 -16.69 -12.57
C ASN A 88 2.47 -15.22 -12.58
N GLU A 89 1.36 -14.93 -11.91
CA GLU A 89 0.79 -13.58 -11.78
C GLU A 89 0.92 -13.07 -10.34
N GLY A 90 0.87 -11.75 -10.16
CA GLY A 90 0.84 -11.14 -8.84
C GLY A 90 -0.50 -11.37 -8.14
N LEU A 91 -0.46 -11.81 -6.87
CA LEU A 91 -1.67 -12.01 -6.08
C LEU A 91 -1.97 -10.77 -5.23
N ALA A 92 -3.24 -10.36 -5.21
CA ALA A 92 -3.78 -9.46 -4.21
C ALA A 92 -4.18 -10.24 -2.95
N VAL A 93 -4.20 -9.56 -1.80
CA VAL A 93 -4.58 -10.15 -0.50
C VAL A 93 -6.03 -10.62 -0.39
N ILE A 94 -6.85 -10.34 -1.41
CA ILE A 94 -8.25 -10.79 -1.51
C ILE A 94 -8.42 -11.98 -2.44
N ASP A 95 -7.37 -12.37 -3.16
CA ASP A 95 -7.43 -13.48 -4.09
C ASP A 95 -7.58 -14.80 -3.35
N ASN A 96 -8.35 -15.72 -3.93
CA ASN A 96 -8.58 -17.02 -3.32
C ASN A 96 -7.30 -17.81 -3.08
N ALA A 97 -6.28 -17.64 -3.94
CA ALA A 97 -4.97 -18.26 -3.76
C ALA A 97 -4.28 -17.72 -2.50
N TRP A 98 -4.30 -16.40 -2.30
CA TRP A 98 -3.76 -15.75 -1.11
C TRP A 98 -4.52 -16.17 0.15
N LEU A 99 -5.86 -16.07 0.13
CA LEU A 99 -6.71 -16.36 1.29
C LEU A 99 -6.60 -17.81 1.80
N LYS A 100 -6.18 -18.76 0.95
CA LYS A 100 -6.02 -20.17 1.32
C LYS A 100 -4.63 -20.54 1.86
N GLN A 101 -3.60 -19.74 1.57
CA GLN A 101 -2.20 -20.13 1.74
C GLN A 101 -1.31 -18.99 2.27
N ALA A 102 -1.91 -17.93 2.82
CA ALA A 102 -1.21 -16.70 3.22
C ALA A 102 0.01 -16.93 4.14
N ASP A 103 -0.05 -17.96 4.99
CA ASP A 103 0.99 -18.38 5.93
C ASP A 103 2.21 -19.03 5.27
N THR A 104 2.02 -19.65 4.10
CA THR A 104 3.08 -20.38 3.37
C THR A 104 3.61 -19.61 2.16
N LEU A 105 2.91 -18.56 1.73
CA LEU A 105 3.31 -17.73 0.61
C LEU A 105 4.61 -16.98 0.90
N LYS A 106 5.57 -17.09 -0.03
CA LYS A 106 6.83 -16.36 -0.03
C LYS A 106 6.86 -15.36 -1.17
N ILE A 107 7.08 -14.08 -0.85
CA ILE A 107 7.21 -13.03 -1.86
C ILE A 107 8.41 -13.37 -2.74
N ASP A 108 8.25 -13.26 -4.05
CA ASP A 108 9.36 -13.35 -4.99
C ASP A 108 9.87 -11.94 -5.30
N PHE A 109 10.77 -11.43 -4.45
CA PHE A 109 11.33 -10.08 -4.60
C PHE A 109 12.06 -9.90 -5.93
N SER A 110 12.62 -10.96 -6.51
CA SER A 110 13.33 -10.90 -7.80
C SER A 110 12.40 -10.52 -8.96
N ARG A 111 11.10 -10.76 -8.79
CA ARG A 111 10.06 -10.41 -9.76
C ARG A 111 9.39 -9.09 -9.47
N ILE A 112 9.64 -8.43 -8.35
CA ILE A 112 9.13 -7.07 -8.13
C ILE A 112 9.95 -6.11 -8.99
N ILE A 113 9.30 -5.52 -9.99
CA ILE A 113 9.98 -4.61 -10.92
C ILE A 113 9.88 -3.19 -10.36
N ILE A 114 10.99 -2.58 -10.02
CA ILE A 114 11.05 -1.17 -9.59
C ILE A 114 11.23 -0.26 -10.82
N PRO A 115 10.56 0.91 -10.89
CA PRO A 115 10.81 1.87 -11.94
C PRO A 115 12.30 2.25 -12.01
N PRO A 116 12.87 2.42 -13.23
CA PRO A 116 14.27 2.76 -13.37
C PRO A 116 14.56 4.15 -12.78
N GLU A 117 15.77 4.33 -12.29
CA GLU A 117 16.28 5.66 -11.92
C GLU A 117 16.26 6.59 -13.12
N LYS A 118 16.11 7.89 -12.84
CA LYS A 118 16.20 8.92 -13.87
C LYS A 118 17.59 8.88 -14.52
N LYS A 119 17.64 8.49 -15.80
CA LYS A 119 18.90 8.34 -16.54
C LYS A 119 19.45 9.62 -17.15
N TRP A 120 18.61 10.61 -17.47
CA TRP A 120 19.03 11.85 -18.12
C TRP A 120 18.16 13.03 -17.68
N PHE A 121 18.68 14.26 -17.84
CA PHE A 121 18.08 15.49 -17.29
C PHE A 121 16.62 15.72 -17.66
N LEU A 122 16.25 15.48 -18.93
CA LEU A 122 14.87 15.62 -19.43
C LEU A 122 14.01 14.35 -19.32
N GLY A 123 14.55 13.29 -18.72
CA GLY A 123 13.82 12.04 -18.53
C GLY A 123 12.78 12.16 -17.42
N THR A 124 11.68 11.43 -17.56
CA THR A 124 10.72 11.26 -16.46
C THR A 124 11.41 10.51 -15.32
N ASP A 125 11.41 11.11 -14.14
CA ASP A 125 11.76 10.41 -12.91
C ASP A 125 10.55 9.60 -12.44
N TRP A 126 10.51 8.32 -12.80
CA TRP A 126 9.38 7.46 -12.45
C TRP A 126 9.31 7.13 -10.96
N ARG A 127 10.41 7.25 -10.21
CA ARG A 127 10.44 6.95 -8.77
C ARG A 127 9.85 8.09 -7.93
N SER A 128 10.03 9.34 -8.35
CA SER A 128 9.36 10.51 -7.75
C SER A 128 8.04 10.90 -8.43
N HIS A 129 7.70 10.31 -9.59
CA HIS A 129 6.43 10.60 -10.27
C HIS A 129 5.21 10.16 -9.45
N TYR A 130 5.38 9.18 -8.58
CA TYR A 130 4.34 8.56 -7.78
C TYR A 130 4.72 8.55 -6.31
N VAL A 131 3.72 8.79 -5.48
CA VAL A 131 3.86 8.84 -4.03
C VAL A 131 2.91 7.82 -3.47
N PHE A 132 3.45 6.74 -2.93
CA PHE A 132 2.64 5.66 -2.38
C PHE A 132 2.33 5.94 -0.93
N GLU A 133 1.08 6.23 -0.63
CA GLU A 133 0.59 6.32 0.73
C GLU A 133 -0.02 4.98 1.16
N PHE A 134 0.73 4.24 1.98
CA PHE A 134 0.30 2.97 2.55
C PHE A 134 -0.50 3.22 3.83
N MET A 135 -1.79 2.91 3.79
CA MET A 135 -2.66 2.89 4.96
C MET A 135 -2.42 1.60 5.75
N LEU A 136 -1.70 1.71 6.87
CA LEU A 136 -1.31 0.59 7.74
C LEU A 136 -1.72 0.83 9.20
N PRO A 137 -3.02 0.97 9.50
CA PRO A 137 -3.47 1.07 10.88
C PRO A 137 -3.29 -0.23 11.66
N ASP A 138 -3.44 -0.12 12.98
CA ASP A 138 -3.40 -1.25 13.92
C ASP A 138 -4.34 -2.40 13.49
N ASP A 139 -3.83 -3.62 13.57
CA ASP A 139 -4.48 -4.82 13.04
C ASP A 139 -5.74 -5.19 13.81
N LYS A 140 -5.74 -5.03 15.14
CA LYS A 140 -6.92 -5.24 15.99
C LYS A 140 -8.03 -4.26 15.64
N THR A 141 -7.68 -2.99 15.46
CA THR A 141 -8.63 -1.94 15.03
C THR A 141 -9.25 -2.28 13.68
N VAL A 142 -8.44 -2.70 12.71
CA VAL A 142 -8.94 -3.12 11.39
C VAL A 142 -9.82 -4.35 11.50
N PHE A 143 -9.41 -5.35 12.29
CA PHE A 143 -10.17 -6.58 12.51
C PHE A 143 -11.56 -6.29 13.08
N GLU A 144 -11.66 -5.49 14.14
CA GLU A 144 -12.94 -5.13 14.74
C GLU A 144 -13.90 -4.46 13.74
N ASP A 145 -13.38 -3.56 12.92
CA ASP A 145 -14.18 -2.87 11.91
C ASP A 145 -14.60 -3.79 10.77
N ARG A 146 -13.72 -4.72 10.38
CA ARG A 146 -14.05 -5.74 9.38
C ARG A 146 -15.13 -6.70 9.89
N ILE A 147 -15.11 -7.07 11.17
CA ILE A 147 -16.18 -7.86 11.80
C ILE A 147 -17.50 -7.07 11.82
N LYS A 148 -17.47 -5.78 12.18
CA LYS A 148 -18.67 -4.92 12.16
C LYS A 148 -19.26 -4.82 10.76
N ARG A 149 -18.44 -4.56 9.73
CA ARG A 149 -18.92 -4.40 8.34
C ARG A 149 -19.30 -5.72 7.68
N ALA A 150 -18.74 -6.86 8.10
CA ALA A 150 -19.14 -8.19 7.60
C ALA A 150 -20.64 -8.46 7.82
N LYS A 151 -21.21 -7.90 8.90
CA LYS A 151 -22.66 -7.98 9.19
C LYS A 151 -23.55 -7.36 8.11
N SER A 152 -23.03 -6.45 7.29
CA SER A 152 -23.78 -5.84 6.19
C SER A 152 -23.98 -6.78 4.99
N GLY A 153 -23.21 -7.87 4.88
CA GLY A 153 -23.24 -8.79 3.73
C GLY A 153 -22.60 -8.26 2.44
N LEU A 154 -22.28 -6.96 2.36
CA LEU A 154 -21.71 -6.30 1.18
C LEU A 154 -20.24 -6.66 0.92
N PHE A 155 -19.56 -7.22 1.90
CA PHE A 155 -18.12 -7.52 1.83
C PHE A 155 -17.88 -9.02 1.98
N PRO A 156 -17.97 -9.80 0.88
CA PRO A 156 -17.89 -11.27 0.93
C PRO A 156 -16.55 -11.77 1.50
N HIS A 157 -15.46 -11.04 1.28
CA HIS A 157 -14.13 -11.37 1.77
C HIS A 157 -13.97 -11.21 3.30
N ASP A 158 -14.93 -10.59 4.00
CA ASP A 158 -14.87 -10.44 5.46
C ASP A 158 -15.64 -11.52 6.23
N LYS A 159 -16.39 -12.39 5.55
CA LYS A 159 -17.24 -13.40 6.22
C LYS A 159 -16.45 -14.37 7.11
N ARG A 160 -15.16 -14.55 6.85
CA ARG A 160 -14.27 -15.47 7.58
C ARG A 160 -12.96 -14.79 7.99
N VAL A 161 -12.98 -13.47 8.16
CA VAL A 161 -11.79 -12.73 8.58
C VAL A 161 -11.38 -13.17 9.98
N THR A 162 -10.09 -13.43 10.17
CA THR A 162 -9.47 -13.65 11.48
C THR A 162 -8.49 -12.54 11.77
N LEU A 163 -8.16 -12.29 13.05
CA LEU A 163 -7.13 -11.32 13.40
C LEU A 163 -5.80 -11.65 12.71
N GLU A 164 -5.38 -12.91 12.74
CA GLU A 164 -4.17 -13.40 12.06
C GLU A 164 -4.16 -13.05 10.56
N SER A 165 -5.29 -13.26 9.86
CA SER A 165 -5.38 -12.89 8.45
C SER A 165 -5.22 -11.38 8.24
N VAL A 166 -5.75 -10.55 9.15
CA VAL A 166 -5.61 -9.08 9.08
C VAL A 166 -4.16 -8.67 9.32
N THR A 167 -3.50 -9.26 10.32
CA THR A 167 -2.07 -9.06 10.60
C THR A 167 -1.22 -9.41 9.37
N GLN A 168 -1.41 -10.60 8.79
CA GLN A 168 -0.69 -11.03 7.59
C GLN A 168 -0.89 -10.08 6.40
N GLN A 169 -2.10 -9.56 6.22
CA GLN A 169 -2.40 -8.59 5.17
C GLN A 169 -1.67 -7.26 5.40
N ILE A 170 -1.71 -6.74 6.62
CA ILE A 170 -1.01 -5.51 6.98
C ILE A 170 0.51 -5.69 6.84
N ASP A 171 1.05 -6.81 7.31
CA ASP A 171 2.47 -7.14 7.22
C ASP A 171 2.92 -7.30 5.76
N LEU A 172 2.06 -7.79 4.86
CA LEU A 172 2.36 -7.80 3.42
C LEU A 172 2.57 -6.38 2.92
N TYR A 173 1.59 -5.50 3.13
CA TYR A 173 1.66 -4.13 2.63
C TYR A 173 2.80 -3.36 3.30
N ARG A 174 3.12 -3.63 4.57
CA ARG A 174 4.32 -3.11 5.23
C ARG A 174 5.60 -3.58 4.56
N THR A 175 5.67 -4.86 4.18
CA THR A 175 6.81 -5.42 3.45
C THR A 175 7.01 -4.75 2.09
N ILE A 176 5.92 -4.50 1.36
CA ILE A 176 5.99 -3.81 0.07
C ILE A 176 6.35 -2.34 0.24
N ALA A 177 5.81 -1.65 1.25
CA ALA A 177 6.17 -0.27 1.56
C ALA A 177 7.67 -0.13 1.85
N TRP A 178 8.22 -1.02 2.68
CA TRP A 178 9.65 -1.08 2.95
C TRP A 178 10.47 -1.33 1.68
N HIS A 179 10.05 -2.29 0.85
CA HIS A 179 10.77 -2.62 -0.37
C HIS A 179 10.78 -1.45 -1.36
N PHE A 180 9.67 -0.73 -1.48
CA PHE A 180 9.57 0.50 -2.30
C PHE A 180 10.48 1.61 -1.76
N TRP A 181 10.41 1.86 -0.45
CA TRP A 181 11.24 2.87 0.22
C TRP A 181 12.73 2.59 0.05
N ARG A 182 13.17 1.36 0.32
CA ARG A 182 14.57 0.93 0.14
C ARG A 182 15.03 1.04 -1.31
N SER A 183 14.11 0.87 -2.25
CA SER A 183 14.37 1.01 -3.69
C SER A 183 14.30 2.45 -4.19
N GLY A 184 14.19 3.44 -3.30
CA GLY A 184 14.22 4.86 -3.62
C GLY A 184 12.91 5.42 -4.19
N MET A 185 11.77 4.75 -3.95
CA MET A 185 10.45 5.30 -4.27
C MET A 185 9.93 6.15 -3.11
N GLU A 186 9.08 7.14 -3.43
CA GLU A 186 8.42 7.96 -2.41
C GLU A 186 7.28 7.19 -1.73
N VAL A 187 7.43 6.97 -0.42
CA VAL A 187 6.54 6.15 0.40
C VAL A 187 6.18 6.88 1.69
N TYR A 188 4.89 6.92 2.00
CA TYR A 188 4.38 7.37 3.28
C TYR A 188 3.55 6.28 3.95
N ILE A 189 3.63 6.21 5.28
CA ILE A 189 2.82 5.30 6.10
C ILE A 189 1.78 6.12 6.85
N ARG A 190 0.49 5.84 6.61
CA ARG A 190 -0.59 6.37 7.44
C ARG A 190 -1.05 5.30 8.43
N ALA A 191 -0.58 5.41 9.68
CA ALA A 191 -0.90 4.50 10.77
C ALA A 191 -2.28 4.76 11.40
N GLU A 192 -2.86 5.94 11.17
CA GLU A 192 -4.19 6.29 11.66
C GLU A 192 -5.05 6.79 10.50
N ARG A 193 -6.28 6.30 10.37
CA ARG A 193 -7.14 6.62 9.21
C ARG A 193 -7.29 8.11 8.92
N ASN A 194 -7.32 8.94 9.97
CA ASN A 194 -7.44 10.39 9.87
C ASN A 194 -6.18 11.14 10.35
N GLY A 195 -5.19 10.44 10.90
CA GLY A 195 -3.96 11.04 11.42
C GLY A 195 -2.95 11.32 10.32
N PRO A 196 -1.86 12.05 10.60
CA PRO A 196 -0.86 12.43 9.61
C PRO A 196 -0.12 11.21 9.04
N PRO A 197 0.35 11.28 7.78
CA PRO A 197 1.30 10.32 7.26
C PRO A 197 2.66 10.48 7.96
N LEU A 198 3.41 9.38 7.98
CA LEU A 198 4.73 9.24 8.56
C LEU A 198 5.71 8.77 7.49
N GLU A 199 6.99 9.06 7.70
CA GLU A 199 8.09 8.59 6.84
C GLU A 199 8.79 7.39 7.47
N ILE A 200 9.25 6.46 6.63
CA ILE A 200 10.16 5.40 7.06
C ILE A 200 11.55 6.01 7.19
N ILE A 201 12.16 5.89 8.37
CA ILE A 201 13.50 6.41 8.65
C ILE A 201 14.54 5.31 8.85
N GLU A 202 14.11 4.12 9.24
CA GLU A 202 15.01 3.02 9.55
C GLU A 202 14.29 1.67 9.46
N PHE A 203 15.02 0.64 9.05
CA PHE A 203 14.62 -0.76 9.16
C PHE A 203 15.60 -1.51 10.06
N THR A 204 15.08 -2.16 11.09
CA THR A 204 15.87 -2.87 12.12
C THR A 204 15.71 -4.38 12.10
N GLY A 205 14.88 -4.91 11.19
CA GLY A 205 14.65 -6.34 11.05
C GLY A 205 15.70 -7.05 10.20
N VAL A 206 15.51 -8.35 10.02
CA VAL A 206 16.23 -9.12 8.98
C VAL A 206 15.53 -8.89 7.65
N GLU A 207 16.29 -8.59 6.61
CA GLU A 207 15.72 -8.39 5.28
C GLU A 207 14.97 -9.66 4.85
N PRO A 208 13.69 -9.53 4.44
CA PRO A 208 12.97 -10.65 3.86
C PRO A 208 13.72 -11.16 2.63
N THR A 209 13.83 -12.49 2.51
CA THR A 209 14.41 -13.18 1.35
C THR A 209 13.32 -13.80 0.50
#